data_AF-A0A842YF84-F1
#
_entry.id   AF-A0A842YF84-F1
#
_cell.length_a   1.000
_cell.length_b   1.000
_cell.length_c   1.000
_cell.angle_alpha   90.00
_cell.angle_beta   90.00
_cell.angle_gamma   90.00
#
_symmetry.space_group_name_H-M   'P 1'
#
loop_
_entity.id
_entity.type
_entity.pdbx_description
1 polymer ?
#
loop_
_entity_poly.entity_id
_entity_poly.type
_entity_poly.pdbx_seq_one_letter_code
_entity_poly.pdbx_strand_id
1 'polypeptide(L)' 'MEIKADMVLINGKVITVDHDDSVVEAVAIRGNLIEAVGTTKEIKTLVGPETKVIDLQG' A
#
# COMPACT_ATOMS: atom_id res chain seq x y z
N MET A 1 -4.62 -19.05 7.59
CA MET A 1 -5.08 -17.66 7.75
C MET A 1 -4.49 -16.89 6.60
N GLU A 2 -5.32 -16.21 5.81
CA GLU A 2 -4.84 -15.36 4.74
C GLU A 2 -4.21 -14.13 5.42
N ILE A 3 -2.88 -13.99 5.36
CA ILE A 3 -2.20 -12.90 6.05
C ILE A 3 -2.35 -11.66 5.17
N LYS A 4 -3.19 -10.72 5.61
CA LYS A 4 -3.49 -9.45 4.95
C LYS A 4 -2.63 -8.33 5.55
N ALA A 5 -2.60 -7.18 4.89
CA ALA A 5 -1.84 -6.02 5.37
C ALA A 5 -2.47 -5.44 6.65
N ASP A 6 -1.67 -4.84 7.53
CA ASP A 6 -2.20 -4.16 8.71
C ASP A 6 -2.74 -2.77 8.34
N MET A 7 -2.07 -2.12 7.38
CA MET A 7 -2.47 -0.81 6.87
C MET A 7 -2.18 -0.70 5.37
N VAL A 8 -3.07 -0.04 4.63
CA VAL A 8 -2.83 0.35 3.24
C VAL A 8 -3.09 1.85 3.08
N LEU A 9 -2.21 2.51 2.33
CA LEU A 9 -2.37 3.88 1.86
C LEU A 9 -2.70 3.83 0.37
N ILE A 10 -3.80 4.44 -0.07
CA ILE A 10 -4.28 4.34 -1.46
C ILE A 10 -4.60 5.72 -2.06
N ASN A 11 -4.75 5.77 -3.38
CA ASN A 11 -5.08 6.98 -4.14
C ASN A 11 -4.15 8.17 -3.84
N GLY A 12 -2.85 7.95 -3.68
CA GLY A 12 -1.88 9.03 -3.47
C GLY A 12 -0.78 9.04 -4.52
N LYS A 13 0.06 10.08 -4.51
CA LYS A 13 1.33 10.09 -5.25
C LYS A 13 2.49 9.70 -4.34
N VAL A 14 2.98 8.46 -4.47
CA VAL A 14 4.04 7.92 -3.59
C VAL A 14 5.36 7.80 -4.35
N ILE A 15 6.37 8.56 -3.93
CA ILE A 15 7.74 8.42 -4.43
C ILE A 15 8.46 7.40 -3.55
N THR A 16 8.90 6.30 -4.13
CA THR A 16 9.50 5.17 -3.39
C THR A 16 10.99 5.35 -3.10
N VAL A 17 11.67 6.20 -3.86
CA VAL A 17 13.13 6.41 -3.80
C VAL A 17 13.89 5.07 -3.93
N ASP A 18 13.35 4.16 -4.75
CA ASP A 18 14.05 2.97 -5.21
C ASP A 18 15.06 3.34 -6.32
N HIS A 19 15.76 2.35 -6.85
CA HIS A 19 16.76 2.58 -7.92
C HIS A 19 16.17 3.27 -9.16
N ASP A 20 14.88 3.10 -9.40
CA ASP A 20 14.20 3.60 -10.61
C ASP A 20 13.43 4.91 -10.34
N ASP A 21 13.56 5.48 -9.15
CA ASP A 21 12.80 6.64 -8.66
C ASP A 21 11.29 6.46 -8.88
N SER A 22 10.78 5.25 -8.62
CA SER A 22 9.41 4.87 -8.95
C SER A 22 8.38 5.73 -8.24
N VAL A 23 7.39 6.20 -9.01
CA VAL A 23 6.17 6.86 -8.51
C VAL A 23 5.00 5.91 -8.65
N VAL A 24 4.36 5.59 -7.54
CA VAL A 24 3.22 4.65 -7.47
C VAL A 24 2.01 5.28 -6.79
N GLU A 25 0.90 4.55 -6.76
CA GLU A 25 -0.37 5.08 -6.25
C GLU A 25 -0.67 4.69 -4.79
N ALA A 26 -0.03 3.63 -4.31
CA ALA A 26 -0.41 2.98 -3.06
C ALA A 26 0.73 2.17 -2.41
N VAL A 27 0.61 1.96 -1.10
CA VAL A 27 1.55 1.20 -0.26
C VAL A 27 0.78 0.30 0.71
N ALA A 28 1.22 -0.96 0.85
CA ALA A 28 0.78 -1.88 1.90
C ALA A 28 1.86 -2.03 2.98
N ILE A 29 1.44 -1.98 4.25
CA ILE A 29 2.32 -2.05 5.42
C ILE A 29 1.87 -3.21 6.29
N ARG A 30 2.83 -4.01 6.75
CA ARG A 30 2.64 -5.11 7.69
C ARG A 30 3.66 -4.99 8.82
N GLY A 31 3.17 -4.83 10.04
CA GLY A 31 3.95 -4.46 11.21
C GLY A 31 4.75 -3.19 10.93
N ASN A 32 6.05 -3.34 10.85
CA ASN A 32 7.03 -2.27 10.62
C ASN A 32 7.71 -2.34 9.25
N LEU A 33 7.15 -3.10 8.29
CA LEU A 33 7.71 -3.30 6.96
C LEU A 33 6.73 -2.85 5.87
N ILE A 34 7.29 -2.29 4.80
CA ILE A 34 6.57 -2.12 3.54
C ILE A 34 6.47 -3.50 2.91
N GLU A 35 5.24 -4.01 2.81
CA GLU A 35 4.97 -5.31 2.23
C GLU A 35 4.92 -5.24 0.70
N ALA A 36 4.28 -4.20 0.17
CA ALA A 36 4.11 -4.00 -1.27
C ALA A 36 3.89 -2.52 -1.62
N VAL A 37 4.25 -2.16 -2.85
CA VAL A 37 3.99 -0.86 -3.47
C VAL A 37 3.39 -1.11 -4.86
N GLY A 38 2.54 -0.22 -5.36
CA GLY A 38 1.95 -0.38 -6.69
C GLY A 38 0.73 0.49 -6.96
N THR A 39 -0.12 0.05 -7.88
CA THR A 39 -1.40 0.72 -8.16
C THR A 39 -2.36 0.56 -6.99
N THR A 40 -3.34 1.46 -6.87
CA THR A 40 -4.39 1.33 -5.85
C THR A 40 -5.14 0.01 -5.99
N LYS A 41 -5.37 -0.45 -7.23
CA LYS A 41 -6.08 -1.69 -7.51
C LYS A 41 -5.31 -2.92 -6.99
N GLU A 42 -4.01 -2.97 -7.22
CA GLU A 42 -3.15 -4.07 -6.74
C GLU A 42 -3.10 -4.10 -5.21
N ILE A 43 -2.87 -2.95 -4.57
CA ILE A 43 -2.78 -2.87 -3.11
C ILE A 43 -4.11 -3.20 -2.42
N LYS A 44 -5.25 -2.86 -3.02
CA LYS A 44 -6.57 -3.25 -2.49
C LYS A 44 -6.77 -4.77 -2.37
N THR A 45 -6.03 -5.58 -3.12
CA THR A 45 -6.13 -7.06 -3.00
C THR A 45 -5.56 -7.59 -1.67
N LEU A 46 -4.72 -6.79 -1.01
CA LEU A 46 -4.10 -7.09 0.28
C LEU A 46 -4.95 -6.65 1.49
N VAL A 47 -6.14 -6.08 1.24
CA VAL A 47 -7.07 -5.65 2.30
C VAL A 47 -7.83 -6.85 2.85
N GLY A 48 -7.80 -6.98 4.18
CA GLY A 48 -8.59 -7.91 4.97
C GLY A 48 -9.52 -7.19 5.96
N PRO A 49 -10.30 -7.95 6.75
CA PRO A 49 -11.26 -7.39 7.70
C PRO A 49 -10.64 -6.45 8.75
N GLU A 50 -9.36 -6.63 9.10
CA GLU A 50 -8.64 -5.85 10.10
C GLU A 50 -7.72 -4.79 9.49
N THR A 51 -7.59 -4.75 8.16
CA THR A 51 -6.70 -3.80 7.48
C THR A 51 -7.22 -2.38 7.61
N LYS A 52 -6.38 -1.48 8.10
CA LYS A 52 -6.67 -0.04 8.09
C LYS A 52 -6.47 0.53 6.68
N VAL A 53 -7.54 0.95 6.04
CA VAL A 53 -7.49 1.60 4.73
C VAL A 53 -7.49 3.12 4.90
N ILE A 54 -6.47 3.79 4.34
CA ILE A 54 -6.37 5.26 4.34
C ILE A 54 -6.37 5.74 2.89
N ASP A 55 -7.36 6.54 2.54
CA ASP A 55 -7.44 7.25 1.26
C ASP A 55 -6.67 8.57 1.36
N LEU A 56 -5.62 8.72 0.56
CA LEU A 56 -4.74 9.89 0.55
C LEU A 56 -5.31 11.07 -0.24
N GLN A 57 -6.27 10.82 -1.15
CA GLN A 57 -6.95 11.84 -1.95
C GLN A 57 -6.06 12.72 -2.85
N GLY A 58 -4.93 12.18 -3.33
CA GLY A 58 -4.04 12.86 -4.29
C GLY A 58 -2.68 13.24 -3.74
#